data_AF-A0A139N7F9-F1
#
_entry.id   AF-A0A139N7F9-F1
#
_cell.length_a   1.000
_cell.length_b   1.000
_cell.length_c   1.000
_cell.angle_alpha   90.00
_cell.angle_beta   90.00
_cell.angle_gamma   90.00
#
_symmetry.space_group_name_H-M   'P 1'
#
loop_
_entity.id
_entity.type
_entity.pdbx_description
1 polymer ?
#
loop_
_entity_poly.entity_id
_entity_poly.type
_entity_poly.pdbx_seq_one_letter_code
_entity_poly.pdbx_strand_id
1 'polypeptide(L)'
;MSAPAILNVIEIAKAFSPNGVSVLPTTAGTGPMHQFFEALEVPIASFGIGNPDSRDHAGDENVNLADYYTHIEMIEELIKSYDKTDY
;
A
#
# COMPACT_ATOMS: atom_id res chain seq x y z
N MET A 1 -13.58 0.13 -2.03
CA MET A 1 -12.57 -0.79 -1.48
C MET A 1 -13.10 -2.23 -1.42
N SER A 2 -13.54 -2.79 -2.55
CA SER A 2 -14.15 -4.13 -2.61
C SER A 2 -13.64 -4.99 -3.76
N ALA A 3 -12.77 -4.45 -4.62
CA ALA A 3 -12.13 -5.23 -5.67
C ALA A 3 -11.27 -6.34 -5.03
N PRO A 4 -11.33 -7.59 -5.53
CA PRO A 4 -10.59 -8.71 -4.91
C PRO A 4 -9.09 -8.46 -4.75
N ALA A 5 -8.45 -7.80 -5.72
CA ALA A 5 -7.04 -7.42 -5.63
C ALA A 5 -6.74 -6.46 -4.46
N ILE A 6 -7.65 -5.52 -4.18
CA ILE A 6 -7.51 -4.59 -3.04
C ILE A 6 -7.75 -5.33 -1.72
N LEU A 7 -8.70 -6.27 -1.66
CA LEU A 7 -8.94 -7.09 -0.47
C LEU A 7 -7.71 -7.95 -0.13
N ASN A 8 -7.03 -8.51 -1.13
CA ASN A 8 -5.78 -9.26 -0.92
C ASN A 8 -4.69 -8.39 -0.28
N VAL A 9 -4.48 -7.17 -0.78
CA VAL A 9 -3.54 -6.20 -0.18
C VAL A 9 -3.90 -5.89 1.28
N ILE A 10 -5.19 -5.69 1.59
CA ILE A 10 -5.65 -5.44 2.97
C ILE A 10 -5.34 -6.62 3.89
N GLU A 11 -5.59 -7.86 3.44
CA GLU A 11 -5.31 -9.05 4.25
C GLU A 11 -3.81 -9.25 4.48
N ILE A 12 -2.97 -9.04 3.47
CA ILE A 12 -1.51 -9.08 3.63
C ILE A 12 -1.08 -8.00 4.62
N ALA A 13 -1.53 -6.75 4.47
CA ALA A 13 -1.12 -5.66 5.34
C ALA A 13 -1.47 -5.89 6.82
N LYS A 14 -2.57 -6.59 7.13
CA LYS A 14 -2.93 -6.98 8.50
C LYS A 14 -1.90 -7.90 9.14
N ALA A 15 -1.26 -8.79 8.38
CA ALA A 15 -0.24 -9.70 8.90
C ALA A 15 1.04 -8.98 9.35
N PHE A 16 1.33 -7.81 8.75
CA PHE A 16 2.53 -7.02 9.00
C PHE A 16 2.30 -5.79 9.90
N SER A 17 1.06 -5.55 10.34
CA SER A 17 0.70 -4.36 11.12
C SER A 17 0.17 -4.75 12.51
N PRO A 18 1.01 -4.78 13.57
CA PRO A 18 0.58 -5.18 14.91
C PRO A 18 -0.57 -4.35 15.48
N ASN A 19 -0.66 -3.08 15.07
CA ASN A 19 -1.70 -2.14 15.49
C ASN A 19 -2.93 -2.12 14.55
N GLY A 20 -2.98 -3.03 13.58
CA GLY A 20 -3.99 -3.07 12.53
C GLY A 20 -3.73 -2.11 11.37
N VAL A 21 -4.72 -2.01 10.48
CA VAL A 21 -4.64 -1.22 9.24
C VAL A 21 -5.78 -0.19 9.18
N SER A 22 -5.50 0.97 8.62
CA SER A 22 -6.52 1.98 8.28
C SER A 22 -6.86 1.89 6.80
N VAL A 23 -8.13 1.58 6.49
CA VAL A 23 -8.61 1.45 5.11
C VAL A 23 -9.51 2.64 4.79
N LEU A 24 -9.02 3.57 3.98
CA LEU A 24 -9.72 4.78 3.59
C LEU A 24 -10.13 4.71 2.11
N PRO A 25 -11.34 5.14 1.73
CA PRO A 25 -11.72 5.25 0.32
C PRO A 25 -10.89 6.26 -0.47
N THR A 26 -10.44 7.33 0.19
CA THR A 26 -9.60 8.38 -0.39
C THR A 26 -8.82 9.10 0.72
N THR A 27 -7.70 9.71 0.37
CA THR A 27 -7.03 10.72 1.21
C THR A 27 -7.52 12.12 0.86
N ALA A 28 -7.26 13.11 1.71
CA ALA A 28 -7.53 14.53 1.41
C ALA A 28 -6.50 15.17 0.47
N GLY A 29 -5.35 14.53 0.27
CA GLY A 29 -4.32 14.96 -0.68
C GLY A 29 -4.78 14.81 -2.13
N THR A 30 -4.09 15.49 -3.03
CA THR A 30 -4.33 15.40 -4.48
C THR A 30 -3.26 14.52 -5.14
N GLY A 31 -3.62 13.92 -6.26
CA GLY A 31 -2.73 13.09 -7.05
C GLY A 31 -3.43 12.64 -8.34
N PRO A 32 -2.71 12.04 -9.29
CA PRO A 32 -3.22 11.76 -10.62
C PRO A 32 -4.08 10.49 -10.73
N MET A 33 -4.63 9.96 -9.62
CA MET A 33 -5.37 8.69 -9.62
C MET A 33 -6.54 8.68 -10.62
N HIS A 34 -7.21 9.82 -10.82
CA HIS A 34 -8.26 9.96 -11.83
C HIS A 34 -7.73 9.69 -13.25
N GLN A 35 -6.62 10.33 -13.64
CA GLN A 35 -6.02 10.15 -14.96
C GLN A 35 -5.57 8.70 -15.20
N PHE A 36 -5.02 8.04 -14.18
CA PHE A 36 -4.62 6.64 -14.28
C PHE A 36 -5.82 5.70 -14.43
N PHE A 37 -6.89 5.92 -13.65
CA PHE A 37 -8.07 5.09 -13.72
C PHE A 37 -8.80 5.22 -15.06
N GLU A 38 -8.99 6.45 -15.57
CA GLU A 38 -9.58 6.69 -16.90
C GLU A 38 -8.82 6.00 -18.04
N ALA A 39 -7.50 5.88 -17.93
CA ALA A 39 -6.68 5.31 -18.99
C ALA A 39 -6.58 3.78 -18.95
N LEU A 40 -6.63 3.18 -17.75
CA LEU A 40 -6.30 1.76 -17.55
C LEU A 40 -7.45 0.92 -17.01
N GLU A 41 -8.46 1.55 -16.40
CA GLU A 41 -9.63 0.89 -15.78
C GLU A 41 -9.26 -0.22 -14.77
N VAL A 42 -8.08 -0.13 -14.15
CA VAL A 42 -7.60 -1.10 -13.15
C VAL A 42 -7.86 -0.65 -11.71
N PRO A 43 -8.06 -1.56 -10.74
CA PRO A 43 -8.12 -1.21 -9.33
C PRO A 43 -6.79 -0.59 -8.83
N ILE A 44 -6.88 0.53 -8.10
CA ILE A 44 -5.71 1.26 -7.58
C ILE A 44 -5.77 1.29 -6.06
N ALA A 45 -4.64 1.00 -5.40
CA ALA A 45 -4.43 1.16 -3.97
C ALA A 45 -3.06 1.79 -3.72
N SER A 46 -2.92 2.55 -2.63
CA SER A 46 -1.65 3.14 -2.19
C SER A 46 -1.36 2.70 -0.76
N PHE A 47 -0.13 2.25 -0.53
CA PHE A 47 0.44 1.85 0.75
C PHE A 47 1.98 1.89 0.61
N GLY A 48 2.72 2.09 1.71
CA GLY A 48 4.16 2.34 1.63
C GLY A 48 4.88 2.34 2.96
N ILE A 49 6.11 2.86 2.94
CA ILE A 49 7.10 2.89 4.04
C ILE A 49 7.04 4.14 4.92
N GLY A 50 6.15 5.08 4.60
CA GLY A 50 6.05 6.35 5.31
C GLY A 50 5.47 6.17 6.72
N ASN A 51 5.94 7.01 7.63
CA ASN A 51 5.38 7.23 8.96
C ASN A 51 4.89 8.70 9.09
N PRO A 52 4.05 9.03 10.09
CA PRO A 52 3.49 10.37 10.25
C PRO A 52 4.51 11.51 10.33
N ASP A 53 5.76 11.21 10.72
CA ASP A 53 6.86 12.15 10.87
C ASP A 53 7.93 11.98 9.77
N SER A 54 7.59 11.42 8.60
CA SER A 54 8.56 11.23 7.49
C SER A 54 9.02 12.53 6.84
N ARG A 55 8.26 13.62 7.05
CA ARG A 55 8.62 14.97 6.63
C ARG A 55 8.83 15.12 5.13
N ASP A 56 8.02 14.45 4.32
CA ASP A 56 7.99 14.62 2.87
C ASP A 56 7.98 16.12 2.52
N HIS A 57 8.96 16.55 1.72
CA HIS A 57 9.16 17.95 1.31
C HIS A 57 9.51 18.94 2.44
N ALA A 58 9.97 18.46 3.60
CA ALA A 58 10.48 19.28 4.70
C ALA A 58 11.93 18.89 5.06
N GLY A 59 12.52 19.64 6.00
CA GLY A 59 13.90 19.40 6.44
C GLY A 59 14.03 18.10 7.23
N ASP A 60 15.14 17.39 7.01
CA ASP A 60 15.42 16.07 7.57
C ASP A 60 14.33 15.02 7.25
N GLU A 61 13.88 14.96 5.99
CA GLU A 61 13.04 13.88 5.47
C GLU A 61 13.64 12.50 5.80
N ASN A 62 12.83 11.58 6.31
CA ASN A 62 13.32 10.32 6.85
C ASN A 62 12.35 9.15 6.66
N VAL A 63 12.90 7.94 6.72
CA VAL A 63 12.17 6.67 6.80
C VAL A 63 12.75 5.86 7.97
N ASN A 64 11.91 5.16 8.71
CA ASN A 64 12.38 4.20 9.72
C ASN A 64 12.87 2.94 9.02
N LEU A 65 14.04 2.45 9.40
CA LEU A 65 14.62 1.23 8.83
C LEU A 65 13.69 0.01 9.00
N ALA A 66 12.97 -0.07 10.13
CA ALA A 66 11.98 -1.13 10.34
C ALA A 66 10.84 -1.06 9.31
N ASP A 67 10.25 0.13 9.11
CA ASP A 67 9.16 0.33 8.14
C ASP A 67 9.61 -0.01 6.71
N TYR A 68 10.86 0.34 6.37
CA TYR A 68 11.48 -0.01 5.10
C TYR A 68 11.56 -1.53 4.89
N TYR A 69 12.09 -2.27 5.86
CA TYR A 69 12.19 -3.73 5.77
C TYR A 69 10.82 -4.42 5.79
N THR A 70 9.90 -3.99 6.65
CA THR A 70 8.55 -4.53 6.70
C THR A 70 7.84 -4.38 5.36
N HIS A 71 8.01 -3.24 4.67
CA HIS A 71 7.39 -3.08 3.36
C HIS A 71 8.03 -3.96 2.27
N ILE A 72 9.34 -4.25 2.34
CA ILE A 72 9.96 -5.24 1.44
C ILE A 72 9.26 -6.59 1.60
N GLU A 73 9.09 -7.06 2.85
CA GLU A 73 8.43 -8.33 3.15
C GLU A 73 6.95 -8.32 2.71
N MET A 74 6.25 -7.20 2.87
CA MET A 74 4.87 -7.05 2.36
C MET A 74 4.78 -7.15 0.84
N ILE A 75 5.70 -6.54 0.10
CA ILE A 75 5.72 -6.62 -1.37
C ILE A 75 6.11 -8.03 -1.82
N GLU A 76 7.07 -8.66 -1.14
CA GLU A 76 7.41 -10.07 -1.37
C GLU A 76 6.18 -10.97 -1.19
N GLU A 77 5.43 -10.81 -0.10
CA GLU A 77 4.22 -11.59 0.17
C GLU A 77 3.10 -11.28 -0.84
N LEU A 78 2.96 -10.01 -1.26
CA LEU A 78 2.03 -9.64 -2.32
C LEU A 78 2.37 -10.35 -3.62
N ILE A 79 3.62 -10.37 -4.05
CA ILE A 79 4.04 -11.07 -5.27
C ILE A 79 3.80 -12.58 -5.12
N LYS A 80 4.22 -13.19 -4.01
CA LYS A 80 3.99 -14.62 -3.71
C LYS A 80 2.51 -14.99 -3.73
N SER A 81 1.62 -14.09 -3.33
CA SER A 81 0.17 -14.37 -3.32
C SER A 81 -0.41 -14.65 -4.72
N TYR A 82 0.31 -14.29 -5.79
CA TYR A 82 -0.04 -14.63 -7.18
C TYR A 82 0.48 -15.99 -7.63
N ASP A 83 1.36 -16.66 -6.88
CA ASP A 83 1.85 -18.01 -7.19
C ASP A 83 0.78 -19.10 -6.93
N LYS A 84 -0.47 -18.72 -6.66
CA LYS A 84 -1.61 -19.63 -6.61
C LYS A 84 -1.84 -20.23 -7.99
N THR A 85 -1.23 -21.38 -8.23
CA THR A 85 -1.57 -22.33 -9.28
C THR A 85 -2.95 -22.91 -9.02
N ASP A 86 -3.99 -22.16 -9.38
CA ASP A 86 -5.30 -22.70 -9.73
C ASP A 86 -5.53 -22.42 -11.22
N TYR A 87 -4.84 -23.20 -12.07
CA TYR A 87 -5.14 -23.38 -13.50
C TYR A 87 -5.33 -24.87 -13.77
#